data_AF-A0A2V2QBA0-F1
#
_entry.id   AF-A0A2V2QBA0-F1
#
_cell.length_a   1.000
_cell.length_b   1.000
_cell.length_c   1.000
_cell.angle_alpha   90.00
_cell.angle_beta   90.00
_cell.angle_gamma   90.00
#
_symmetry.space_group_name_H-M   'P 1'
#
loop_
_entity.id
_entity.type
_entity.pdbx_description
1 polymer ?
#
loop_
_entity_poly.entity_id
_entity_poly.type
_entity_poly.pdbx_seq_one_letter_code
_entity_poly.pdbx_strand_id
1 'polypeptide(L)'
;KETPGGEVRYALPTLLFRTPAAYRVVPGWRPYEAYAAAVDALCPGLLREAAPLAPDLALERYRSLTGPERLVLTRGAWPPPDAVRVDTAQGPVWLHPDEAQHHPVARQ
;
A
#
# COMPACT_ATOMS: atom_id res chain seq x y z
N LYS A 1 3.63 -9.00 -22.33
CA LYS A 1 3.64 -9.24 -23.79
C LYS A 1 5.00 -9.82 -24.12
N GLU A 2 5.05 -11.01 -24.72
CA GLU A 2 6.31 -11.56 -25.23
C GLU A 2 6.92 -10.57 -26.23
N THR A 3 8.23 -10.34 -26.14
CA THR A 3 8.96 -9.65 -27.17
C THR A 3 8.92 -10.50 -28.44
N PRO A 4 9.07 -9.89 -29.63
CA PRO A 4 9.20 -10.66 -30.87
C PRO A 4 10.34 -11.70 -30.86
N GLY A 5 11.29 -11.62 -29.91
CA GLY A 5 12.36 -12.58 -29.70
C GLY A 5 12.08 -13.67 -28.65
N GLY A 6 10.85 -13.76 -28.12
CA GLY A 6 10.46 -14.77 -27.13
C GLY A 6 10.80 -14.43 -25.67
N GLU A 7 11.24 -13.20 -25.39
CA GLU A 7 11.53 -12.75 -24.02
C GLU A 7 10.29 -12.14 -23.37
N VAL A 8 10.13 -12.22 -22.06
CA VAL A 8 8.98 -11.61 -21.39
C VAL A 8 9.27 -10.14 -21.09
N ARG A 9 8.49 -9.20 -21.65
CA ARG A 9 8.59 -7.78 -21.25
C ARG A 9 8.32 -7.64 -19.75
N TYR A 10 9.23 -6.99 -19.01
CA TYR A 10 9.04 -6.64 -17.61
C TYR A 10 7.78 -5.78 -17.46
N ALA A 11 6.81 -6.26 -16.68
CA ALA A 11 5.63 -5.49 -16.30
C ALA A 11 5.82 -5.04 -14.85
N LEU A 12 6.31 -3.82 -14.66
CA LEU A 12 6.52 -3.27 -13.32
C LEU A 12 5.21 -2.69 -12.74
N PRO A 13 5.01 -2.78 -11.41
CA PRO A 13 5.83 -3.55 -10.46
C PRO A 13 5.66 -5.06 -10.68
N THR A 14 6.72 -5.85 -10.43
CA THR A 14 6.67 -7.31 -10.40
C THR A 14 6.97 -7.77 -8.97
N LEU A 15 6.06 -8.54 -8.37
CA LEU A 15 6.29 -9.14 -7.05
C LEU A 15 6.77 -10.59 -7.19
N LEU A 16 7.77 -10.97 -6.40
CA LEU A 16 8.29 -12.34 -6.28
C LEU A 16 8.07 -12.83 -4.85
N PHE A 17 7.28 -13.89 -4.70
CA PHE A 17 7.11 -14.61 -3.44
C PHE A 17 7.93 -15.89 -3.48
N ARG A 18 8.67 -16.20 -2.41
CA ARG A 18 9.59 -17.34 -2.37
C ARG A 18 9.56 -18.05 -1.02
N THR A 19 9.59 -19.38 -1.08
CA THR A 19 9.91 -20.29 0.02
C THR A 19 11.21 -21.04 -0.33
N PRO A 20 11.79 -21.83 0.58
CA PRO A 20 12.95 -22.66 0.23
C PRO A 20 12.68 -23.62 -0.93
N ALA A 21 11.44 -24.10 -1.09
CA ALA A 21 11.08 -25.11 -2.07
C ALA A 21 10.52 -24.57 -3.41
N ALA A 22 9.96 -23.36 -3.43
CA ALA A 22 9.26 -22.84 -4.60
C ALA A 22 9.19 -21.30 -4.65
N TYR A 23 8.78 -20.77 -5.80
CA TYR A 23 8.49 -19.34 -5.97
C TYR A 23 7.25 -19.10 -6.85
N ARG A 24 6.70 -17.89 -6.74
CA ARG A 24 5.62 -17.37 -7.58
C ARG A 24 5.93 -15.93 -7.98
N VAL A 25 5.67 -15.61 -9.24
CA VAL A 25 5.86 -14.27 -9.81
C VAL A 25 4.50 -13.69 -10.15
N VAL A 26 4.22 -12.48 -9.69
CA VAL A 26 3.02 -11.71 -10.05
C VAL A 26 3.45 -10.45 -10.80
N PRO A 27 3.40 -10.45 -12.14
CA PRO A 27 3.85 -9.32 -12.95
C PRO A 27 2.75 -8.28 -13.16
N GLY A 28 3.14 -7.01 -13.02
CA GLY A 28 2.31 -5.82 -13.23
C GLY A 28 1.39 -5.50 -12.06
N TRP A 29 0.67 -4.40 -12.22
CA TRP A 29 -0.39 -4.02 -11.29
C TRP A 29 -1.56 -4.99 -11.39
N ARG A 30 -1.80 -5.75 -10.33
CA ARG A 30 -2.89 -6.72 -10.20
C ARG A 30 -3.83 -6.38 -9.04
N PRO A 31 -5.07 -6.90 -9.07
CA PRO A 31 -5.96 -6.91 -7.90
C PRO A 31 -5.31 -7.66 -6.72
N TYR A 32 -5.77 -7.34 -5.51
CA TYR A 32 -5.25 -7.91 -4.27
C TYR A 32 -5.24 -9.45 -4.27
N GLU A 33 -6.31 -10.04 -4.82
CA GLU A 33 -6.57 -11.48 -4.85
C GLU A 33 -5.49 -12.24 -5.61
N ALA A 34 -4.86 -11.61 -6.63
CA ALA A 34 -3.77 -12.23 -7.37
C ALA A 34 -2.51 -12.38 -6.52
N TYR A 35 -2.22 -11.40 -5.66
CA TYR A 35 -1.10 -11.47 -4.73
C TYR A 35 -1.40 -12.46 -3.59
N ALA A 36 -2.62 -12.42 -3.04
CA ALA A 36 -3.06 -13.34 -2.00
C ALA A 36 -2.97 -14.80 -2.48
N ALA A 37 -3.50 -15.12 -3.67
CA ALA A 37 -3.42 -16.46 -4.24
C ALA A 37 -1.97 -16.93 -4.46
N ALA A 38 -1.06 -16.03 -4.83
CA ALA A 38 0.35 -16.36 -5.00
C ALA A 38 1.03 -16.73 -3.66
N VAL A 39 0.67 -16.05 -2.57
CA VAL A 39 1.14 -16.37 -1.22
C VAL A 39 0.53 -17.68 -0.72
N ASP A 40 -0.78 -17.84 -0.84
CA ASP A 40 -1.49 -19.04 -0.38
C ASP A 40 -1.02 -20.31 -1.10
N ALA A 41 -0.74 -20.22 -2.41
CA ALA A 41 -0.18 -21.33 -3.18
C ALA A 41 1.22 -21.78 -2.72
N LEU A 42 1.97 -20.93 -2.02
CA LEU A 42 3.31 -21.24 -1.50
C LEU A 42 3.29 -21.65 -0.02
N CYS A 43 2.38 -21.09 0.76
CA CYS A 43 2.23 -21.38 2.19
C CYS A 43 0.74 -21.24 2.57
N PRO A 44 -0.05 -22.31 2.36
CA PRO A 44 -1.48 -22.29 2.66
C PRO A 44 -1.74 -21.93 4.12
N GLY A 45 -2.70 -21.02 4.36
CA GLY A 45 -3.09 -20.61 5.72
C GLY A 45 -2.14 -19.61 6.41
N LEU A 46 -1.10 -19.14 5.73
CA LEU A 46 -0.26 -18.04 6.23
C LEU A 46 -1.01 -16.70 6.26
N LEU A 47 -1.88 -16.49 5.25
CA LEU A 47 -2.63 -15.25 5.12
C LEU A 47 -3.59 -15.07 6.29
N ARG A 48 -3.46 -13.94 6.96
CA ARG A 48 -4.39 -13.47 7.99
C ARG A 48 -4.77 -12.04 7.65
N GLU A 49 -6.05 -11.75 7.73
CA GLU A 49 -6.52 -10.38 7.57
C GLU A 49 -6.00 -9.54 8.75
N ALA A 50 -5.25 -8.48 8.45
CA ALA A 50 -4.82 -7.53 9.45
C ALA A 50 -6.01 -6.64 9.80
N ALA A 51 -6.31 -6.50 11.09
CA ALA A 51 -7.34 -5.56 11.53
C ALA A 51 -6.91 -4.12 11.18
N PRO A 52 -7.81 -3.31 10.59
CA PRO A 52 -7.56 -1.89 10.40
C PRO A 52 -7.24 -1.20 11.72
N LEU A 53 -6.33 -0.21 11.69
CA LEU A 53 -5.93 0.57 12.84
C LEU A 53 -6.93 1.70 13.14
N ALA A 54 -6.90 2.23 14.36
CA ALA A 54 -7.51 3.52 14.63
C ALA A 54 -6.78 4.61 13.80
N PRO A 55 -7.48 5.61 13.26
CA PRO A 55 -6.89 6.61 12.36
C PRO A 55 -5.66 7.36 12.89
N ASP A 56 -5.66 7.71 14.18
CA ASP A 56 -4.54 8.34 14.89
C ASP A 56 -3.32 7.41 14.95
N LEU A 57 -3.52 6.14 15.35
CA LEU A 57 -2.46 5.13 15.36
C LEU A 57 -1.90 4.83 13.96
N ALA A 58 -2.75 4.91 12.93
CA ALA A 58 -2.32 4.73 11.57
C ALA A 58 -1.43 5.89 11.10
N LEU A 59 -1.79 7.14 11.40
CA LEU A 59 -0.93 8.29 11.08
C LEU A 59 0.36 8.31 11.90
N GLU A 60 0.33 7.89 13.17
CA GLU A 60 1.55 7.74 13.96
C GLU A 60 2.51 6.72 13.31
N ARG A 61 1.96 5.61 12.81
CA ARG A 61 2.75 4.54 12.18
C ARG A 61 3.26 4.89 10.79
N TYR A 62 2.39 5.40 9.93
CA TYR A 62 2.67 5.57 8.50
C TYR A 62 3.11 6.99 8.12
N ARG A 63 2.97 7.95 9.05
CA ARG A 63 3.29 9.39 8.91
C ARG A 63 2.48 10.15 7.85
N SER A 64 1.96 9.47 6.84
CA SER A 64 1.05 10.01 5.84
C SER A 64 0.07 8.93 5.36
N LEU A 65 -1.13 9.35 4.96
CA LEU A 65 -2.13 8.48 4.36
C LEU A 65 -2.85 9.20 3.22
N THR A 66 -3.04 8.51 2.11
CA THR A 66 -3.91 8.92 1.01
C THR A 66 -5.37 8.53 1.27
N GLY A 67 -6.27 9.07 0.46
CA GLY A 67 -7.69 8.72 0.49
C GLY A 67 -7.98 7.21 0.36
N PRO A 68 -7.37 6.48 -0.59
CA PRO A 68 -7.54 5.03 -0.68
C PRO A 68 -6.93 4.27 0.50
N GLU A 69 -5.74 4.67 0.97
CA GLU A 69 -5.07 3.99 2.07
C GLU A 69 -5.86 4.09 3.38
N ARG A 70 -6.46 5.24 3.70
CA ARG A 70 -7.30 5.35 4.91
C ARG A 70 -8.47 4.36 4.89
N LEU A 71 -9.04 4.05 3.73
CA LEU A 71 -10.19 3.16 3.60
C LEU A 71 -9.82 1.70 3.88
N VAL A 72 -8.57 1.33 3.55
CA VAL A 72 -8.06 -0.04 3.72
C VAL A 72 -7.40 -0.21 5.09
N LEU A 73 -6.62 0.77 5.53
CA LEU A 73 -5.75 0.65 6.71
C LEU A 73 -6.40 1.11 8.01
N THR A 74 -7.53 1.83 7.95
CA THR A 74 -8.12 2.45 9.15
C THR A 74 -9.60 2.15 9.34
N ARG A 75 -10.05 2.18 10.60
CA ARG A 75 -11.46 2.17 10.98
C ARG A 75 -11.70 3.14 12.13
N GLY A 76 -12.57 4.12 11.93
CA GLY A 76 -12.89 5.13 12.93
C GLY A 76 -13.28 6.48 12.31
N ALA A 77 -13.42 7.50 13.16
CA ALA A 77 -13.72 8.86 12.72
C ALA A 77 -12.55 9.45 11.92
N TRP A 78 -12.86 10.14 10.82
CA TRP A 78 -11.85 10.68 9.91
C TRP A 78 -12.13 12.15 9.57
N PRO A 79 -11.11 13.02 9.48
CA PRO A 79 -9.71 12.77 9.81
C PRO A 79 -9.48 12.63 11.33
N PRO A 80 -8.42 11.95 11.78
CA PRO A 80 -8.03 12.00 13.19
C PRO A 80 -7.65 13.44 13.59
N PRO A 81 -7.72 13.76 14.90
CA PRO A 81 -7.26 15.05 15.41
C PRO A 81 -5.82 15.35 14.96
N ASP A 82 -5.55 16.64 14.73
CA ASP A 82 -4.25 17.18 14.36
C ASP A 82 -3.68 16.74 12.99
N ALA A 83 -4.38 15.87 12.26
CA ALA A 83 -3.97 15.51 10.90
C ALA A 83 -3.97 16.73 9.98
N VAL A 84 -2.83 16.99 9.34
CA VAL A 84 -2.67 18.10 8.41
C VAL A 84 -3.03 17.64 7.01
N ARG A 85 -4.11 18.20 6.45
CA ARG A 85 -4.52 17.90 5.07
C ARG A 85 -3.69 18.72 4.08
N VAL A 86 -3.12 18.04 3.10
CA VAL A 86 -2.47 18.62 1.94
C VAL A 86 -3.23 18.19 0.69
N ASP A 87 -3.71 19.15 -0.08
CA ASP A 87 -4.38 18.87 -1.35
C ASP A 87 -3.36 18.61 -2.46
N THR A 88 -3.54 17.50 -3.18
CA THR A 88 -2.73 17.14 -4.36
C THR A 88 -3.62 16.99 -5.58
N ALA A 89 -3.03 16.94 -6.77
CA ALA A 89 -3.78 16.79 -8.02
C ALA A 89 -4.58 15.47 -8.11
N GLN A 90 -4.19 14.43 -7.36
CA GLN A 90 -4.84 13.12 -7.34
C GLN A 90 -5.67 12.89 -6.07
N GLY A 91 -5.96 13.97 -5.34
CA GLY A 91 -6.74 13.96 -4.10
C GLY A 91 -5.90 14.32 -2.87
N PRO A 92 -6.56 14.50 -1.72
CA PRO A 92 -5.87 14.87 -0.49
C PRO A 92 -4.97 13.76 0.06
N VAL A 93 -3.88 14.21 0.69
CA VAL A 93 -3.02 13.42 1.58
C VAL A 93 -3.13 14.01 2.98
N TRP A 94 -3.23 13.15 3.99
CA TRP A 94 -3.23 13.56 5.40
C TRP A 94 -1.89 13.21 6.02
N LEU A 95 -1.25 14.20 6.62
CA LEU A 95 0.06 14.07 7.24
C LEU A 95 -0.08 14.06 8.76
N HIS A 96 0.80 13.30 9.41
CA HIS A 96 1.09 13.46 10.82
C HIS A 96 1.67 14.87 11.07
N PRO A 97 1.38 15.56 12.18
CA PRO A 97 1.91 16.89 12.49
C PRO A 97 3.42 17.02 12.30
N ASP A 98 4.20 16.06 12.79
CA ASP A 98 5.65 16.08 12.66
C ASP A 98 6.14 15.94 11.21
N GLU A 99 5.41 15.19 10.37
CA GLU A 99 5.71 15.09 8.94
C GLU A 99 5.38 16.42 8.24
N ALA A 100 4.24 17.03 8.61
CA ALA A 100 3.79 18.31 8.07
C ALA A 100 4.79 19.45 8.35
N GLN A 101 5.45 19.46 9.51
CA GLN A 101 6.50 20.44 9.83
C GLN A 101 7.66 20.44 8.82
N HIS A 102 7.88 19.33 8.12
CA HIS A 102 8.94 19.17 7.12
C HIS A 102 8.41 19.26 5.69
N HIS A 103 7.09 19.24 5.50
CA HIS A 103 6.47 19.17 4.20
C HIS A 103 6.43 20.55 3.50
N PRO A 104 7.00 20.70 2.28
CA PRO A 104 7.13 21.99 1.60
C PRO A 104 5.81 22.75 1.42
N VAL A 105 4.72 22.03 1.18
CA VAL A 105 3.39 22.62 0.93
C VAL A 105 2.66 22.96 2.24
N ALA A 106 3.03 22.35 3.37
CA ALA A 106 2.34 22.54 4.65
C ALA A 106 2.93 23.69 5.49
N ARG A 107 4.05 24.28 5.07
CA ARG A 107 4.73 25.42 5.75
C ARG A 107 4.20 26.80 5.36
N GLN A 108 3.01 26.92 4.76
CA GLN A 108 2.45 28.22 4.34
C GLN A 108 1.65 28.89 5.46
#